data_AF-A0A953YKZ1-F1
#
_entry.id   AF-A0A953YKZ1-F1
#
_cell.length_a   1.000
_cell.length_b   1.000
_cell.length_c   1.000
_cell.angle_alpha   90.00
_cell.angle_beta   90.00
_cell.angle_gamma   90.00
#
_symmetry.space_group_name_H-M   'P 1'
#
loop_
_entity.id
_entity.type
_entity.pdbx_description
1 polymer ?
#
loop_
_entity_poly.entity_id
_entity_poly.type
_entity_poly.pdbx_seq_one_letter_code
_entity_poly.pdbx_strand_id
1 'polypeptide(L)' 'PDVLGLYAGTFDEPDWFEIGPANAKHIYLDAARADSIIPAGLPTFREHAMTNDGTACEATVYDSPHVIGSERR' A
#
# COMPACT_ATOMS: atom_id res chain seq x y z
N PRO A 1 -22.52 -1.15 2.05
CA PRO A 1 -21.09 -1.43 2.36
C PRO A 1 -20.38 -0.09 2.49
N ASP A 2 -19.55 0.09 3.52
CA ASP A 2 -18.94 1.39 3.84
C ASP A 2 -17.60 1.63 3.13
N VAL A 3 -17.08 0.62 2.41
CA VAL A 3 -15.82 0.68 1.65
C VAL A 3 -16.00 -0.03 0.31
N LEU A 4 -15.38 0.51 -0.75
CA LEU A 4 -15.33 -0.06 -2.10
C LEU A 4 -13.87 -0.19 -2.56
N GLY A 5 -13.48 -1.38 -3.03
CA GLY A 5 -12.19 -1.60 -3.68
C GLY A 5 -12.26 -1.20 -5.16
N LEU A 6 -11.37 -0.31 -5.58
CA LEU A 6 -11.29 0.16 -6.97
C LEU A 6 -10.06 -0.43 -7.65
N TYR A 7 -10.21 -0.88 -8.89
CA TYR A 7 -9.09 -1.24 -9.75
C TYR A 7 -8.92 -0.15 -10.81
N ALA A 8 -7.96 0.75 -10.60
CA ALA A 8 -7.80 1.95 -11.42
C ALA A 8 -7.51 1.68 -12.92
N GLY A 9 -7.02 0.49 -13.27
CA GLY A 9 -6.69 0.11 -14.65
C GLY A 9 -7.88 0.05 -15.61
N THR A 10 -9.12 0.18 -15.11
CA THR A 10 -10.35 0.19 -15.94
C THR A 10 -10.92 1.58 -16.15
N PHE A 11 -10.31 2.63 -15.62
CA PHE A 11 -10.79 4.00 -15.80
C PHE A 11 -10.29 4.59 -17.12
N ASP A 12 -11.12 5.41 -17.76
CA ASP A 12 -10.75 6.15 -18.97
C ASP A 12 -9.66 7.19 -18.68
N GLU A 13 -9.75 7.84 -17.52
CA GLU A 13 -8.72 8.71 -16.94
C GLU A 13 -8.16 8.03 -15.68
N PRO A 14 -6.99 7.36 -15.73
CA PRO A 14 -6.48 6.56 -14.61
C PRO A 14 -6.17 7.34 -13.32
N ASP A 15 -5.98 8.66 -13.42
CA ASP A 15 -5.54 9.57 -12.35
C ASP A 15 -6.60 10.59 -11.94
N TRP A 16 -7.88 10.36 -12.30
CA TRP A 16 -9.00 11.28 -12.02
C TRP A 16 -9.28 11.55 -10.53
N PHE A 17 -8.70 10.76 -9.63
CA PHE A 17 -8.84 10.92 -8.18
C PHE A 17 -7.49 10.95 -7.48
N GLU A 18 -7.42 11.75 -6.43
CA GLU A 18 -6.22 11.87 -5.61
C GLU A 18 -5.98 10.58 -4.81
N ILE A 19 -4.77 10.03 -4.93
CA ILE A 19 -4.30 8.90 -4.14
C ILE A 19 -3.48 9.46 -2.98
N GLY A 20 -3.94 9.21 -1.75
CA GLY A 20 -3.29 9.72 -0.54
C GLY A 20 -3.48 8.79 0.66
N PRO A 21 -2.86 9.11 1.81
CA PRO A 21 -2.85 8.23 2.98
C PRO A 21 -4.24 7.95 3.57
N ALA A 22 -5.23 8.80 3.26
CA ALA A 22 -6.61 8.65 3.70
C ALA A 22 -7.40 7.59 2.90
N ASN A 23 -6.99 7.29 1.67
CA ASN A 23 -7.75 6.42 0.76
C ASN A 23 -6.93 5.31 0.07
N ALA A 24 -5.61 5.28 0.29
CA ALA A 24 -4.71 4.30 -0.29
C ALA A 24 -3.74 3.72 0.76
N LYS A 25 -3.33 2.48 0.51
CA LYS A 25 -2.35 1.74 1.32
C LYS A 25 -1.71 0.64 0.50
N HIS A 26 -0.49 0.26 0.87
CA HIS A 26 0.20 -0.90 0.29
C HIS A 26 0.21 -2.05 1.31
N ILE A 27 -0.28 -3.22 0.91
CA ILE A 27 -0.35 -4.42 1.75
C ILE A 27 0.48 -5.55 1.13
N TYR A 28 0.82 -6.55 1.93
CA TYR A 28 1.64 -7.71 1.52
C TYR A 28 3.04 -7.37 1.02
N LEU A 29 3.70 -6.39 1.64
CA LEU A 29 5.08 -6.02 1.28
C LEU A 29 6.08 -7.18 1.42
N ASP A 30 5.86 -8.14 2.33
CA ASP A 30 6.76 -9.30 2.48
C ASP A 30 6.66 -10.28 1.29
N ALA A 31 5.55 -10.24 0.56
CA ALA A 31 5.36 -11.00 -0.67
C ALA A 31 5.67 -10.17 -1.93
N ALA A 32 5.97 -8.87 -1.78
CA ALA A 32 6.33 -8.03 -2.91
C ALA A 32 7.66 -8.48 -3.51
N ARG A 33 7.78 -8.37 -4.84
CA ARG A 33 9.03 -8.66 -5.54
C ARG A 33 10.13 -7.73 -5.02
N ALA A 34 11.36 -8.26 -4.90
CA ALA A 34 12.53 -7.42 -4.73
C ALA A 34 12.59 -6.32 -5.82
N ASP A 35 13.16 -5.18 -5.45
CA ASP A 35 13.26 -3.97 -6.27
C ASP A 35 11.91 -3.29 -6.59
N SER A 36 10.80 -3.71 -5.98
CA SER A 36 9.55 -2.95 -6.02
C SER A 36 9.73 -1.63 -5.26
N ILE A 37 9.27 -0.52 -5.85
CA ILE A 37 9.36 0.80 -5.24
C ILE A 37 8.00 1.13 -4.60
N ILE A 38 8.02 1.43 -3.30
CA ILE A 38 6.88 1.87 -2.53
C ILE A 38 6.91 3.40 -2.42
N PRO A 39 5.84 4.12 -2.80
CA PRO A 39 5.77 5.57 -2.65
C PRO A 39 5.89 6.00 -1.19
N ALA A 40 6.49 7.16 -0.98
CA ALA A 40 6.56 7.79 0.35
C ALA A 40 5.18 8.26 0.81
N GLY A 41 5.01 8.40 2.13
CA GLY A 41 3.83 9.04 2.73
C GLY A 41 2.55 8.19 2.71
N LEU A 42 2.57 6.98 2.17
CA LEU A 42 1.43 6.06 2.19
C LEU A 42 1.56 5.03 3.34
N PRO A 43 0.45 4.62 3.97
CA PRO A 43 0.44 3.50 4.91
C PRO A 43 0.87 2.20 4.23
N THR A 44 1.79 1.48 4.85
CA THR A 44 2.30 0.20 4.34
C THR A 44 2.22 -0.89 5.39
N PHE A 45 2.00 -2.12 4.93
CA PHE A 45 1.84 -3.31 5.77
C PHE A 45 2.59 -4.49 5.16
N ARG A 46 3.34 -5.21 5.99
CA ARG A 46 4.06 -6.43 5.59
C ARG A 46 3.11 -7.52 5.09
N GLU A 47 1.93 -7.61 5.70
CA GLU A 47 0.86 -8.55 5.37
C GLU A 47 -0.45 -7.78 5.10
N HIS A 48 -1.61 -8.38 5.38
CA HIS A 48 -2.89 -7.69 5.34
C HIS A 48 -2.95 -6.56 6.39
N ALA A 49 -3.71 -5.50 6.11
CA ALA A 49 -3.85 -4.34 7.02
C ALA A 49 -4.73 -4.61 8.26
N MET A 50 -5.28 -5.83 8.36
CA MET A 50 -6.17 -6.27 9.42
C MET A 50 -5.97 -7.77 9.64
N THR A 51 -5.94 -8.22 10.88
CA THR A 51 -5.87 -9.63 11.26
C THR A 51 -7.17 -10.36 10.95
N ASN A 52 -7.15 -11.70 11.01
CA ASN A 52 -8.34 -12.53 10.75
C ASN A 52 -9.48 -12.31 11.76
N ASP A 53 -9.19 -11.77 12.95
CA ASP A 53 -10.19 -11.42 13.96
C ASP A 53 -10.73 -9.98 13.80
N GLY A 54 -10.27 -9.25 12.78
CA GLY A 54 -10.73 -7.89 12.48
C GLY A 54 -9.94 -6.77 13.15
N THR A 55 -8.87 -7.09 13.88
CA THR A 55 -8.01 -6.06 14.50
C THR A 55 -7.13 -5.36 13.46
N ALA A 56 -7.09 -4.04 13.48
CA ALA A 56 -6.23 -3.26 12.58
C ALA A 56 -4.73 -3.47 12.91
N CYS A 57 -3.92 -3.69 11.88
CA CYS A 57 -2.47 -3.76 12.02
C CYS A 57 -1.86 -2.35 12.13
N GLU A 58 -0.69 -2.23 12.75
CA GLU A 58 0.09 -0.99 12.74
C GLU A 58 0.71 -0.76 11.36
N ALA A 59 0.61 0.47 10.86
CA ALA A 59 1.17 0.86 9.57
C ALA A 59 2.61 1.36 9.73
N THR A 60 3.46 1.07 8.75
CA THR A 60 4.72 1.78 8.55
C THR A 60 4.52 2.82 7.45
N VAL A 61 4.99 4.05 7.66
CA VAL A 61 5.01 5.11 6.65
C VAL A 61 6.46 5.49 6.38
N TYR A 62 6.87 5.44 5.13
CA TYR A 62 8.21 5.83 4.72
C TYR A 62 8.24 7.31 4.31
N ASP A 63 9.25 8.05 4.78
CA ASP A 63 9.41 9.48 4.45
C ASP A 63 9.99 9.72 3.04
N SER A 64 10.53 8.68 2.42
CA SER A 64 11.07 8.69 1.05
C SER A 64 10.71 7.38 0.34
N PRO A 65 10.78 7.33 -1.01
CA PRO A 65 10.48 6.11 -1.74
C PRO A 65 11.31 4.93 -1.22
N HIS A 66 10.65 3.85 -0.85
CA HIS A 66 11.27 2.68 -0.24
C HIS A 66 11.39 1.54 -1.25
N VAL A 67 12.57 0.95 -1.39
CA VAL A 67 12.81 -0.17 -2.31
C VAL A 67 12.78 -1.48 -1.55
N ILE A 68 11.86 -2.37 -1.93
CA ILE A 68 11.73 -3.69 -1.31
C ILE A 68 13.02 -4.49 -1.50
N GLY A 69 13.60 -4.94 -0.39
CA GLY A 69 14.81 -5.76 -0.38
C GLY A 69 16.13 -4.99 -0.40
N SER A 70 16.12 -3.65 -0.37
CA SER A 70 17.35 -2.83 -0.39
C SER A 70 18.31 -3.12 0.77
N GLU A 71 17.80 -3.61 1.90
CA GLU A 71 18.62 -3.94 3.09
C GLU A 71 19.29 -5.32 3.03
N ARG A 72 18.98 -6.14 2.02
CA ARG A 72 19.57 -7.48 1.86
C ARG A 72 20.81 -7.49 0.95
N ARG A 73 21.38 -6.32 0.65
CA ARG A 73 22.49 -6.16 -0.30
C ARG A 73 23.80 -5.84 0.40
#